data_AF-A0A932WI94-F1
#
_entry.id   AF-A0A932WI94-F1
#
_cell.length_a   1.000
_cell.length_b   1.000
_cell.length_c   1.000
_cell.angle_alpha   90.00
_cell.angle_beta   90.00
_cell.angle_gamma   90.00
#
_symmetry.space_group_name_H-M   'P 1'
#
loop_
_entity.id
_entity.type
_entity.pdbx_description
1 polymer ?
#
loop_
_entity_poly.entity_id
_entity_poly.type
_entity_poly.pdbx_seq_one_letter_code
_entity_poly.pdbx_strand_id
1 'polypeptide(L)'
;MVSLSLAIIGVNAPIRVNDRADDESRIISLQIPDGTALREPIRLHFDHQKNEAATRVRIVVGKRARAIVFEELRSSTDAPWSHAVEVILDEEASLECVSLQAAQPMQRLILQQSSRVGEGASISWRNATLGGGTVKHDLRSNVLGENAASSIDWIFYASDDECYELSARNVFEGRNGSGEITMKGVAEENGHVNAKGMIEIGNSGGGTETYLTQNVLMLDKTAKVDAIPHLEIKTNDVKASHSASIARVTEEDLFYFATRGIDRREARGMFVMGFLGDLAGKIGDTPAREKVLEAIRAKFVKS
;
A
#
# COMPACT_ATOMS: atom_id res chain seq x y z
N MET A 1 -11.35 19.60 -5.58
CA MET A 1 -10.52 20.07 -6.70
C MET A 1 -9.28 19.21 -6.66
N VAL A 2 -9.24 18.14 -7.45
CA VAL A 2 -8.02 17.36 -7.65
C VAL A 2 -7.01 18.31 -8.31
N SER A 3 -6.04 18.80 -7.55
CA SER A 3 -4.87 19.39 -8.18
C SER A 3 -4.04 18.22 -8.71
N LEU A 4 -4.15 17.90 -9.99
CA LEU A 4 -2.98 17.34 -10.66
C LEU A 4 -1.95 18.46 -10.64
N SER A 5 -1.16 18.55 -9.57
CA SER A 5 0.22 18.94 -9.78
C SER A 5 0.86 17.75 -10.50
N LEU A 6 0.67 17.72 -11.83
CA LEU A 6 1.71 17.23 -12.72
C LEU A 6 2.89 18.16 -12.49
N ALA A 7 3.56 17.99 -11.35
CA ALA A 7 4.97 18.26 -11.23
C ALA A 7 5.66 17.22 -12.12
N ILE A 8 5.44 17.31 -13.44
CA ILE A 8 6.44 16.95 -14.43
C ILE A 8 7.51 18.03 -14.27
N ILE A 9 8.19 18.07 -13.12
CA ILE A 9 9.32 18.95 -12.94
C ILE A 9 10.40 18.33 -13.84
N GLY A 10 10.59 18.95 -15.01
CA GLY A 10 11.75 18.70 -15.86
C GLY A 10 11.79 17.38 -16.63
N VAL A 11 10.70 16.61 -16.78
CA VAL A 11 10.76 15.38 -17.57
C VAL A 11 10.67 15.70 -19.07
N ASN A 12 11.82 15.85 -19.72
CA ASN A 12 12.00 15.76 -21.17
C ASN A 12 11.68 14.35 -21.74
N ALA A 13 10.96 13.50 -20.99
CA ALA A 13 10.65 12.12 -21.38
C ALA A 13 9.24 12.03 -21.98
N PRO A 14 9.04 11.16 -22.98
CA PRO A 14 7.78 11.07 -23.73
C PRO A 14 6.65 10.33 -22.96
N ILE A 15 6.36 10.71 -21.71
CA ILE A 15 5.21 10.16 -20.97
C ILE A 15 3.92 10.69 -21.59
N ARG A 16 2.98 9.80 -21.95
CA ARG A 16 1.64 10.21 -22.38
C ARG A 16 0.69 10.17 -21.20
N VAL A 17 0.01 11.29 -20.95
CA VAL A 17 -1.02 11.42 -19.92
C VAL A 17 -2.35 11.73 -20.60
N ASN A 18 -3.38 10.95 -20.28
CA ASN A 18 -4.75 11.22 -20.68
C ASN A 18 -5.61 11.29 -19.42
N ASP A 19 -6.29 12.41 -19.21
CA ASP A 19 -7.13 12.67 -18.05
C ASP A 19 -8.53 13.03 -18.54
N ARG A 20 -9.52 12.20 -18.18
CA ARG A 20 -10.92 12.36 -18.56
C ARG A 20 -11.76 12.38 -17.31
N ALA A 21 -12.61 13.38 -17.16
CA ALA A 21 -13.58 13.47 -16.08
C ALA A 21 -14.99 13.67 -16.66
N ASP A 22 -15.97 13.00 -16.06
CA ASP A 22 -17.39 13.32 -16.15
C ASP A 22 -17.94 13.62 -14.74
N ASP A 23 -19.25 13.84 -14.64
CA ASP A 23 -19.87 14.25 -13.38
C ASP A 23 -19.75 13.21 -12.26
N GLU A 24 -19.50 11.93 -12.57
CA GLU A 24 -19.47 10.83 -11.60
C GLU A 24 -18.10 10.15 -11.48
N SER A 25 -17.26 10.23 -12.52
CA SER A 25 -16.03 9.46 -12.63
C SER A 25 -14.87 10.20 -13.29
N ARG A 26 -13.65 9.86 -12.87
CA ARG A 26 -12.41 10.35 -13.47
C ARG A 26 -11.48 9.20 -13.84
N ILE A 27 -10.90 9.26 -15.04
CA ILE A 27 -9.98 8.26 -15.57
C ILE A 27 -8.67 8.94 -15.97
N ILE A 28 -7.57 8.54 -15.34
CA ILE A 28 -6.22 8.95 -15.66
C ILE A 28 -5.48 7.78 -16.28
N SER A 29 -4.86 7.96 -17.44
CA SER A 29 -3.99 6.99 -18.08
C SER A 29 -2.57 7.55 -18.18
N LEU A 30 -1.59 6.83 -17.65
CA LEU A 30 -0.16 7.09 -17.77
C LEU A 30 0.48 6.03 -18.66
N GLN A 31 1.19 6.45 -19.70
CA GLN A 31 2.03 5.56 -20.52
C GLN A 31 3.48 5.99 -20.43
N ILE A 32 4.32 5.11 -19.90
CA ILE A 32 5.77 5.29 -19.77
C ILE A 32 6.42 4.47 -20.90
N PRO A 33 7.07 5.12 -21.89
CA PRO A 33 7.60 4.40 -23.05
C PRO A 33 8.77 3.48 -22.74
N ASP A 34 9.02 2.52 -23.62
CA ASP A 34 10.15 1.59 -23.56
C ASP A 34 11.49 2.31 -23.30
N GLY A 35 12.32 1.70 -22.45
CA GLY A 35 13.65 2.18 -22.09
C GLY A 35 13.67 3.49 -21.27
N THR A 36 12.50 4.06 -20.96
CA THR A 36 12.43 5.30 -20.17
C THR A 36 12.82 5.03 -18.72
N ALA A 37 13.86 5.70 -18.22
CA ALA A 37 14.21 5.68 -16.81
C ALA A 37 13.93 7.06 -16.19
N LEU A 38 12.82 7.17 -15.45
CA LEU A 38 12.47 8.40 -14.74
C LEU A 38 13.33 8.57 -13.50
N ARG A 39 13.88 9.77 -13.33
CA ARG A 39 14.67 10.14 -12.14
C ARG A 39 13.79 10.69 -11.01
N GLU A 40 12.72 11.36 -11.37
CA GLU A 40 11.76 11.93 -10.43
C GLU A 40 10.47 11.10 -10.43
N PRO A 41 9.83 10.91 -9.26
CA PRO A 41 8.54 10.24 -9.20
C PRO A 41 7.44 11.03 -9.88
N ILE A 42 6.50 10.31 -10.49
CA ILE A 42 5.22 10.86 -10.90
C ILE A 42 4.36 11.00 -9.65
N ARG A 43 3.85 12.20 -9.37
CA ARG A 43 2.99 12.45 -8.20
C ARG A 43 1.53 12.65 -8.64
N LEU A 44 0.61 11.91 -8.03
CA LEU A 44 -0.82 12.00 -8.24
C LEU A 44 -1.48 12.39 -6.91
N HIS A 45 -2.16 13.54 -6.87
CA HIS A 45 -2.85 13.99 -5.66
C HIS A 45 -4.35 14.03 -5.93
N PHE A 46 -5.09 13.23 -5.17
CA PHE A 46 -6.53 13.15 -5.21
C PHE A 46 -7.11 13.79 -3.96
N ASP A 47 -7.98 14.77 -4.16
CA ASP A 47 -8.74 15.39 -3.08
C ASP A 47 -10.23 15.31 -3.41
N HIS A 48 -10.90 14.35 -2.77
CA HIS A 48 -12.32 14.12 -2.92
C HIS A 48 -13.10 15.17 -2.13
N GLN A 49 -13.76 16.11 -2.84
CA GLN A 49 -14.42 17.27 -2.23
C GLN A 49 -15.95 17.31 -2.44
N LYS A 50 -16.48 16.68 -3.52
CA LYS A 50 -17.89 16.32 -3.84
C LYS A 50 -17.99 16.03 -5.35
N ASN A 51 -19.03 15.31 -5.78
CA ASN A 51 -19.41 14.92 -7.15
C ASN A 51 -18.66 13.73 -7.79
N GLU A 52 -17.34 13.60 -7.66
CA GLU A 52 -16.61 12.45 -8.23
C GLU A 52 -16.74 11.19 -7.35
N ALA A 53 -17.71 10.32 -7.65
CA ALA A 53 -17.93 9.07 -6.91
C ALA A 53 -16.82 8.04 -7.15
N ALA A 54 -16.15 8.09 -8.31
CA ALA A 54 -15.14 7.12 -8.70
C ALA A 54 -13.91 7.74 -9.38
N THR A 55 -12.74 7.18 -9.10
CA THR A 55 -11.48 7.52 -9.78
C THR A 55 -10.80 6.25 -10.25
N ARG A 56 -10.25 6.27 -11.48
CA ARG A 56 -9.51 5.15 -12.06
C ARG A 56 -8.18 5.65 -12.62
N VAL A 57 -7.10 4.97 -12.27
CA VAL A 57 -5.76 5.25 -12.76
C VAL A 57 -5.27 4.01 -13.49
N ARG A 58 -4.84 4.16 -14.74
CA ARG A 58 -4.19 3.10 -15.51
C ARG A 58 -2.75 3.50 -15.79
N ILE A 59 -1.82 2.64 -15.43
CA ILE A 59 -0.38 2.86 -15.58
C ILE A 59 0.16 1.76 -16.48
N VAL A 60 0.71 2.14 -17.64
CA VAL A 60 1.38 1.21 -18.55
C VAL A 60 2.85 1.55 -18.57
N VAL A 61 3.69 0.59 -18.18
CA VAL A 61 5.14 0.73 -18.09
C VAL A 61 5.76 -0.14 -19.18
N GLY A 62 6.32 0.51 -20.20
CA GLY A 62 6.92 -0.14 -21.36
C GLY A 62 8.19 -0.92 -21.03
N LYS A 63 8.69 -1.65 -22.03
CA LYS A 63 9.82 -2.59 -21.85
C LYS A 63 11.04 -1.88 -21.30
N ARG A 64 11.70 -2.46 -20.29
CA ARG A 64 12.90 -1.90 -19.65
C ARG A 64 12.73 -0.47 -19.11
N ALA A 65 11.49 0.00 -18.95
CA ALA A 65 11.23 1.29 -18.36
C ALA A 65 11.22 1.21 -16.82
N ARG A 66 11.59 2.30 -16.15
CA ARG A 66 11.69 2.38 -14.70
C ARG A 66 11.08 3.68 -14.19
N ALA A 67 10.22 3.56 -13.19
CA ALA A 67 9.53 4.71 -12.60
C ALA A 67 9.15 4.50 -11.14
N ILE A 68 8.90 5.60 -10.45
CA ILE A 68 8.20 5.63 -9.17
C ILE A 68 6.92 6.45 -9.38
N VAL A 69 5.80 5.94 -8.90
CA VAL A 69 4.52 6.66 -8.86
C VAL A 69 4.11 6.79 -7.40
N PHE A 70 3.90 8.03 -6.95
CA PHE A 70 3.35 8.32 -5.64
C PHE A 70 1.93 8.87 -5.80
N GLU A 71 0.94 8.15 -5.28
CA GLU A 71 -0.42 8.65 -5.16
C GLU A 71 -0.76 9.01 -3.70
N GLU A 72 -1.45 10.13 -3.53
CA GLU A 72 -1.95 10.61 -2.25
C GLU A 72 -3.47 10.78 -2.34
N LEU A 73 -4.20 10.03 -1.52
CA LEU A 73 -5.66 9.98 -1.48
C LEU A 73 -6.15 10.71 -0.23
N ARG A 74 -6.74 11.89 -0.44
CA ARG A 74 -7.31 12.75 0.59
C ARG A 74 -8.77 13.02 0.31
N SER A 75 -9.47 13.47 1.34
CA SER A 75 -10.84 13.93 1.21
C SER A 75 -11.11 15.16 2.09
N SER A 76 -12.13 15.92 1.71
CA SER A 76 -12.71 17.00 2.50
C SER A 76 -14.21 16.80 2.72
N THR A 77 -14.70 15.58 2.49
CA THR A 77 -16.12 15.17 2.58
C THR A 77 -16.20 13.72 3.07
N ASP A 78 -17.34 13.34 3.65
CA ASP A 78 -17.65 11.99 4.12
C ASP A 78 -18.34 11.11 3.06
N ALA A 79 -18.62 11.69 1.89
CA ALA A 79 -19.22 11.00 0.76
C ALA A 79 -18.38 9.76 0.36
N PRO A 80 -19.04 8.64 0.01
CA PRO A 80 -18.34 7.44 -0.41
C PRO A 80 -17.49 7.69 -1.66
N TRP A 81 -16.32 7.06 -1.71
CA TRP A 81 -15.41 7.19 -2.84
C TRP A 81 -14.82 5.83 -3.22
N SER A 82 -14.86 5.55 -4.53
CA SER A 82 -14.21 4.38 -5.12
C SER A 82 -12.96 4.82 -5.89
N HIS A 83 -11.83 4.18 -5.66
CA HIS A 83 -10.60 4.46 -6.38
C HIS A 83 -9.94 3.16 -6.86
N ALA A 84 -9.59 3.10 -8.14
CA ALA A 84 -8.97 1.93 -8.73
C ALA A 84 -7.64 2.28 -9.42
N VAL A 85 -6.60 1.48 -9.21
CA VAL A 85 -5.34 1.55 -9.94
C VAL A 85 -5.08 0.24 -10.67
N GLU A 86 -4.82 0.32 -11.96
CA GLU A 86 -4.44 -0.80 -12.81
C GLU A 86 -3.05 -0.57 -13.38
N VAL A 87 -2.14 -1.50 -13.16
CA VAL A 87 -0.77 -1.43 -13.66
C VAL A 87 -0.50 -2.57 -14.64
N ILE A 88 0.11 -2.24 -15.77
CA ILE A 88 0.64 -3.22 -16.72
C ILE A 88 2.13 -2.93 -16.86
N LEU A 89 2.96 -3.92 -16.53
CA LEU A 89 4.41 -3.87 -16.71
C LEU A 89 4.80 -4.82 -17.83
N ASP A 90 5.44 -4.27 -18.86
CA ASP A 90 6.06 -5.05 -19.92
C ASP A 90 7.42 -5.60 -19.48
N GLU A 91 8.04 -6.39 -20.37
CA GLU A 91 9.31 -7.08 -20.18
C GLU A 91 10.40 -6.19 -19.54
N GLU A 92 11.03 -6.68 -18.47
CA GLU A 92 12.11 -6.03 -17.72
C GLU A 92 11.75 -4.63 -17.17
N ALA A 93 10.48 -4.26 -17.13
CA ALA A 93 10.04 -3.00 -16.54
C ALA A 93 10.09 -3.03 -15.01
N SER A 94 10.27 -1.87 -14.37
CA SER A 94 10.24 -1.74 -12.91
C SER A 94 9.38 -0.56 -12.48
N LEU A 95 8.46 -0.81 -11.55
CA LEU A 95 7.63 0.22 -10.94
C LEU A 95 7.63 0.10 -9.42
N GLU A 96 7.88 1.21 -8.73
CA GLU A 96 7.43 1.37 -7.34
C GLU A 96 6.16 2.22 -7.33
N CYS A 97 5.07 1.68 -6.80
CA CYS A 97 3.81 2.38 -6.63
C CYS A 97 3.55 2.59 -5.14
N VAL A 98 3.63 3.85 -4.72
CA VAL A 98 3.44 4.28 -3.34
C VAL A 98 2.06 4.90 -3.22
N SER A 99 1.21 4.37 -2.33
CA SER A 99 -0.15 4.86 -2.11
C SER A 99 -0.33 5.27 -0.65
N LEU A 100 -0.47 6.57 -0.42
CA LEU A 100 -0.84 7.12 0.89
C LEU A 100 -2.32 7.46 0.90
N GLN A 101 -3.09 6.68 1.64
CA GLN A 101 -4.49 6.96 1.92
C GLN A 101 -4.63 7.56 3.32
N ALA A 102 -5.08 8.82 3.37
CA ALA A 102 -5.29 9.58 4.61
C ALA A 102 -6.58 10.39 4.49
N ALA A 103 -7.70 9.67 4.33
CA ALA A 103 -9.03 10.27 4.24
C ALA A 103 -9.53 10.83 5.58
N GLN A 104 -10.49 11.75 5.50
CA GLN A 104 -11.21 12.25 6.67
C GLN A 104 -11.94 11.13 7.41
N PRO A 105 -12.13 11.25 8.74
CA PRO A 105 -12.96 10.34 9.52
C PRO A 105 -14.35 10.13 8.91
N MET A 106 -14.97 8.98 9.20
CA MET A 106 -16.32 8.59 8.77
C MET A 106 -16.51 8.35 7.26
N GLN A 107 -15.52 8.64 6.41
CA GLN A 107 -15.63 8.36 4.98
C GLN A 107 -15.63 6.84 4.70
N ARG A 108 -16.45 6.41 3.73
CA ARG A 108 -16.46 5.04 3.21
C ARG A 108 -15.64 4.94 1.93
N LEU A 109 -14.63 4.08 1.91
CA LEU A 109 -13.72 3.89 0.78
C LEU A 109 -13.76 2.47 0.24
N ILE A 110 -13.80 2.36 -1.08
CA ILE A 110 -13.54 1.12 -1.81
C ILE A 110 -12.32 1.37 -2.69
N LEU A 111 -11.23 0.70 -2.38
CA LEU A 111 -9.95 0.87 -3.06
C LEU A 111 -9.59 -0.44 -3.74
N GLN A 112 -9.21 -0.36 -5.01
CA GLN A 112 -8.82 -1.52 -5.80
C GLN A 112 -7.49 -1.24 -6.47
N GLN A 113 -6.54 -2.16 -6.34
CA GLN A 113 -5.27 -2.08 -7.03
C GLN A 113 -4.99 -3.41 -7.70
N SER A 114 -4.52 -3.37 -8.93
CA SER A 114 -4.14 -4.58 -9.64
C SER A 114 -2.93 -4.38 -10.54
N SER A 115 -2.15 -5.44 -10.70
CA SER A 115 -1.04 -5.47 -11.66
C SER A 115 -1.04 -6.72 -12.52
N ARG A 116 -0.49 -6.56 -13.73
CA ARG A 116 -0.01 -7.63 -14.59
C ARG A 116 1.49 -7.41 -14.80
N VAL A 117 2.31 -8.35 -14.33
CA VAL A 117 3.77 -8.24 -14.33
C VAL A 117 4.34 -9.18 -15.42
N GLY A 118 4.95 -8.60 -16.45
CA GLY A 118 5.58 -9.30 -17.57
C GLY A 118 6.92 -9.95 -17.21
N GLU A 119 7.56 -10.57 -18.20
CA GLU A 119 8.83 -11.30 -18.05
C GLU A 119 9.95 -10.41 -17.50
N GLY A 120 10.68 -10.86 -16.48
CA GLY A 120 11.74 -10.09 -15.83
C GLY A 120 11.31 -8.77 -15.20
N ALA A 121 10.00 -8.45 -15.21
CA ALA A 121 9.49 -7.19 -14.69
C ALA A 121 9.30 -7.26 -13.16
N SER A 122 9.35 -6.12 -12.50
CA SER A 122 9.24 -6.02 -11.04
C SER A 122 8.29 -4.90 -10.62
N ILE A 123 7.43 -5.19 -9.64
CA ILE A 123 6.60 -4.17 -8.98
C ILE A 123 6.78 -4.19 -7.47
N SER A 124 6.88 -3.00 -6.88
CA SER A 124 6.82 -2.78 -5.43
C SER A 124 5.60 -1.93 -5.11
N TRP A 125 4.61 -2.50 -4.44
CA TRP A 125 3.48 -1.80 -3.87
C TRP A 125 3.82 -1.34 -2.44
N ARG A 126 3.73 -0.03 -2.18
CA ARG A 126 3.98 0.57 -0.86
C ARG A 126 2.72 1.28 -0.39
N ASN A 127 1.85 0.58 0.33
CA ASN A 127 0.56 1.12 0.76
C ASN A 127 0.62 1.60 2.20
N ALA A 128 -0.03 2.73 2.48
CA ALA A 128 -0.30 3.24 3.82
C ALA A 128 -1.78 3.60 3.94
N THR A 129 -2.52 2.87 4.78
CA THR A 129 -3.95 3.10 5.09
C THR A 129 -4.05 3.73 6.48
N LEU A 130 -4.23 5.05 6.53
CA LEU A 130 -4.06 5.87 7.73
C LEU A 130 -5.24 6.84 7.96
N GLY A 131 -6.46 6.46 7.58
CA GLY A 131 -7.65 7.27 7.83
C GLY A 131 -8.90 6.73 7.16
N GLY A 132 -10.00 7.49 7.23
CA GLY A 132 -11.33 7.06 6.79
C GLY A 132 -12.21 6.66 7.96
N GLY A 133 -13.39 6.10 7.68
CA GLY A 133 -14.23 5.43 8.69
C GLY A 133 -14.32 3.93 8.40
N THR A 134 -14.71 3.58 7.17
CA THR A 134 -14.69 2.20 6.71
C THR A 134 -13.92 2.10 5.40
N VAL A 135 -12.88 1.29 5.38
CA VAL A 135 -12.03 1.12 4.19
C VAL A 135 -12.04 -0.34 3.79
N LYS A 136 -12.45 -0.61 2.55
CA LYS A 136 -12.20 -1.89 1.89
C LYS A 136 -11.15 -1.66 0.82
N HIS A 137 -9.99 -2.31 0.95
CA HIS A 137 -8.89 -2.16 0.02
C HIS A 137 -8.40 -3.53 -0.44
N ASP A 138 -8.62 -3.81 -1.73
CA ASP A 138 -8.20 -5.03 -2.39
C ASP A 138 -7.03 -4.76 -3.33
N LEU A 139 -5.91 -5.43 -3.12
CA LEU A 139 -4.71 -5.38 -3.96
C LEU A 139 -4.42 -6.77 -4.52
N ARG A 140 -4.34 -6.89 -5.86
CA ARG A 140 -4.01 -8.14 -6.55
C ARG A 140 -2.90 -7.95 -7.59
N SER A 141 -1.72 -8.50 -7.32
CA SER A 141 -0.63 -8.54 -8.28
C SER A 141 -0.55 -9.89 -8.97
N ASN A 142 -0.71 -9.91 -10.30
CA ASN A 142 -0.56 -11.12 -11.11
C ASN A 142 0.84 -11.13 -11.74
N VAL A 143 1.68 -12.02 -11.28
CA VAL A 143 3.06 -12.24 -11.71
C VAL A 143 3.05 -13.31 -12.80
N LEU A 144 2.98 -12.84 -14.05
CA LEU A 144 2.67 -13.67 -15.22
C LEU A 144 3.92 -14.12 -15.98
N GLY A 145 4.94 -13.26 -16.01
CA GLY A 145 6.18 -13.53 -16.73
C GLY A 145 7.17 -14.40 -15.95
N GLU A 146 8.07 -15.05 -16.67
CA GLU A 146 9.21 -15.73 -16.06
C GLU A 146 10.17 -14.73 -15.39
N ASN A 147 10.77 -15.11 -14.25
CA ASN A 147 11.69 -14.28 -13.48
C ASN A 147 11.10 -12.93 -13.02
N ALA A 148 9.77 -12.81 -12.98
CA ALA A 148 9.08 -11.61 -12.59
C ALA A 148 8.92 -11.50 -11.05
N ALA A 149 8.83 -10.28 -10.55
CA ALA A 149 8.82 -10.01 -9.11
C ALA A 149 7.65 -9.11 -8.66
N SER A 150 7.08 -9.40 -7.48
CA SER A 150 6.05 -8.57 -6.85
C SER A 150 6.20 -8.51 -5.33
N SER A 151 6.55 -7.33 -4.83
CA SER A 151 6.58 -7.03 -3.40
C SER A 151 5.40 -6.15 -3.00
N ILE A 152 4.73 -6.51 -1.91
CA ILE A 152 3.64 -5.74 -1.31
C ILE A 152 4.03 -5.42 0.12
N ASP A 153 4.22 -4.14 0.42
CA ASP A 153 4.45 -3.65 1.77
C ASP A 153 3.31 -2.72 2.16
N TRP A 154 2.58 -3.09 3.21
CA TRP A 154 1.34 -2.43 3.59
C TRP A 154 1.35 -2.04 5.07
N ILE A 155 1.36 -0.73 5.31
CA ILE A 155 1.22 -0.10 6.62
C ILE A 155 -0.25 0.24 6.86
N PHE A 156 -0.76 -0.05 8.05
CA PHE A 156 -2.08 0.44 8.47
C PHE A 156 -2.11 0.86 9.94
N TYR A 157 -3.00 1.80 10.26
CA TYR A 157 -3.25 2.25 11.63
C TYR A 157 -4.74 2.52 11.81
N ALA A 158 -5.42 1.71 12.63
CA ALA A 158 -6.83 1.90 12.96
C ALA A 158 -7.00 2.45 14.40
N SER A 159 -7.73 3.55 14.55
CA SER A 159 -8.15 4.16 15.82
C SER A 159 -9.60 4.61 15.73
N ASP A 160 -10.19 5.15 16.80
CA ASP A 160 -11.47 5.87 16.75
C ASP A 160 -12.62 5.13 16.03
N ASP A 161 -12.82 3.84 16.35
CA ASP A 161 -13.83 2.97 15.72
C ASP A 161 -13.65 2.76 14.19
N GLU A 162 -12.48 3.08 13.62
CA GLU A 162 -12.15 2.80 12.22
C GLU A 162 -12.19 1.30 11.92
N CYS A 163 -12.77 0.93 10.77
CA CYS A 163 -12.92 -0.45 10.34
C CYS A 163 -12.28 -0.69 8.96
N TYR A 164 -11.27 -1.55 8.91
CA TYR A 164 -10.52 -1.84 7.69
C TYR A 164 -10.65 -3.30 7.25
N GLU A 165 -11.01 -3.52 5.99
CA GLU A 165 -10.90 -4.79 5.27
C GLU A 165 -9.78 -4.68 4.25
N LEU A 166 -8.60 -5.21 4.59
CA LEU A 166 -7.40 -5.13 3.76
C LEU A 166 -7.09 -6.50 3.18
N SER A 167 -6.88 -6.57 1.87
CA SER A 167 -6.67 -7.82 1.15
C SER A 167 -5.50 -7.65 0.19
N ALA A 168 -4.40 -8.34 0.47
CA ALA A 168 -3.21 -8.37 -0.37
C ALA A 168 -3.04 -9.74 -1.01
N ARG A 169 -2.96 -9.80 -2.34
CA ARG A 169 -2.78 -11.05 -3.09
C ARG A 169 -1.65 -10.95 -4.10
N ASN A 170 -0.68 -11.86 -4.00
CA ASN A 170 0.27 -12.15 -5.07
C ASN A 170 -0.13 -13.47 -5.74
N VAL A 171 -0.22 -13.47 -7.07
CA VAL A 171 -0.54 -14.65 -7.87
C VAL A 171 0.61 -14.93 -8.83
N PHE A 172 1.34 -16.02 -8.62
CA PHE A 172 2.48 -16.44 -9.43
C PHE A 172 2.06 -17.49 -10.45
N GLU A 173 2.07 -17.12 -11.72
CA GLU A 173 1.78 -18.01 -12.86
C GLU A 173 3.03 -18.24 -13.73
N GLY A 174 3.99 -17.30 -13.74
CA GLY A 174 5.28 -17.44 -14.40
C GLY A 174 6.29 -18.23 -13.57
N ARG A 175 7.26 -18.87 -14.25
CA ARG A 175 8.34 -19.61 -13.58
C ARG A 175 9.31 -18.68 -12.86
N ASN A 176 9.97 -19.18 -11.82
CA ASN A 176 11.00 -18.48 -11.05
C ASN A 176 10.53 -17.10 -10.54
N GLY A 177 9.25 -16.99 -10.19
CA GLY A 177 8.68 -15.77 -9.63
C GLY A 177 9.29 -15.46 -8.26
N SER A 178 9.39 -14.19 -7.91
CA SER A 178 9.87 -13.79 -6.59
C SER A 178 9.05 -12.67 -5.96
N GLY A 179 9.12 -12.53 -4.64
CA GLY A 179 8.52 -11.40 -3.97
C GLY A 179 8.07 -11.69 -2.56
N GLU A 180 7.40 -10.74 -1.94
CA GLU A 180 6.93 -10.86 -0.58
C GLU A 180 5.65 -10.07 -0.36
N ILE A 181 4.87 -10.45 0.65
CA ILE A 181 3.79 -9.64 1.19
C ILE A 181 4.13 -9.37 2.65
N THR A 182 4.35 -8.12 3.02
CA THR A 182 4.54 -7.67 4.39
C THR A 182 3.42 -6.72 4.77
N MET A 183 2.57 -7.11 5.70
CA MET A 183 1.54 -6.24 6.28
C MET A 183 1.93 -5.90 7.72
N LYS A 184 2.11 -4.62 8.03
CA LYS A 184 2.37 -4.15 9.39
C LYS A 184 1.30 -3.17 9.86
N GLY A 185 0.76 -3.44 11.02
CA GLY A 185 -0.43 -2.75 11.52
C GLY A 185 -0.34 -2.25 12.94
N VAL A 186 -1.00 -1.14 13.22
CA VAL A 186 -1.34 -0.72 14.59
C VAL A 186 -2.84 -0.64 14.75
N ALA A 187 -3.36 -1.02 15.92
CA ALA A 187 -4.76 -0.81 16.27
C ALA A 187 -4.93 -0.37 17.73
N GLU A 188 -5.82 0.59 17.95
CA GLU A 188 -6.23 1.13 19.25
C GLU A 188 -7.69 1.61 19.20
N GLU A 189 -8.27 2.00 20.33
CA GLU A 189 -9.51 2.77 20.44
C GLU A 189 -10.67 2.19 19.61
N ASN A 190 -10.97 0.92 19.86
CA ASN A 190 -12.00 0.13 19.14
C ASN A 190 -11.74 -0.07 17.63
N GLY A 191 -10.58 0.35 17.11
CA GLY A 191 -10.19 0.09 15.73
C GLY A 191 -10.24 -1.40 15.40
N HIS A 192 -10.85 -1.73 14.26
CA HIS A 192 -11.07 -3.10 13.81
C HIS A 192 -10.43 -3.34 12.45
N VAL A 193 -9.51 -4.29 12.36
CA VAL A 193 -8.84 -4.63 11.10
C VAL A 193 -8.98 -6.10 10.77
N ASN A 194 -9.48 -6.40 9.56
CA ASN A 194 -9.35 -7.69 8.91
C ASN A 194 -8.24 -7.59 7.86
N ALA A 195 -7.06 -8.14 8.15
CA ALA A 195 -5.91 -8.13 7.26
C ALA A 195 -5.70 -9.51 6.65
N LYS A 196 -6.06 -9.67 5.37
CA LYS A 196 -5.92 -10.91 4.60
C LYS A 196 -4.70 -10.82 3.70
N GLY A 197 -3.76 -11.74 3.88
CA GLY A 197 -2.63 -11.94 2.97
C GLY A 197 -2.79 -13.24 2.23
N MET A 198 -2.59 -13.24 0.91
CA MET A 198 -2.74 -14.42 0.07
C MET A 198 -1.59 -14.54 -0.92
N ILE A 199 -0.97 -15.71 -0.97
CA ILE A 199 -0.05 -16.09 -2.05
C ILE A 199 -0.64 -17.29 -2.77
N GLU A 200 -0.86 -17.12 -4.07
CA GLU A 200 -1.26 -18.18 -4.99
C GLU A 200 -0.07 -18.52 -5.89
N ILE A 201 0.30 -19.79 -5.98
CA ILE A 201 1.27 -20.28 -6.95
C ILE A 201 0.56 -21.30 -7.84
N GLY A 202 0.36 -20.93 -9.11
CA GLY A 202 -0.28 -21.77 -10.12
C GLY A 202 0.57 -22.97 -10.52
N ASN A 203 -0.01 -23.87 -11.33
CA ASN A 203 0.67 -25.08 -11.81
C ASN A 203 1.99 -24.76 -12.55
N SER A 204 2.01 -23.63 -13.27
CA SER A 204 3.15 -23.17 -14.06
C SER A 204 4.20 -22.40 -13.25
N GLY A 205 3.89 -22.01 -12.01
CA GLY A 205 4.72 -21.13 -11.16
C GLY A 205 5.92 -21.81 -10.48
N GLY A 206 6.48 -22.86 -11.06
CA GLY A 206 7.62 -23.57 -10.48
C GLY A 206 8.87 -22.68 -10.39
N GLY A 207 9.70 -22.91 -9.38
CA GLY A 207 10.85 -22.09 -9.01
C GLY A 207 10.51 -20.85 -8.17
N THR A 208 9.24 -20.65 -7.79
CA THR A 208 8.83 -19.43 -7.07
C THR A 208 9.40 -19.39 -5.65
N GLU A 209 9.99 -18.25 -5.26
CA GLU A 209 10.44 -17.96 -3.89
C GLU A 209 9.70 -16.76 -3.31
N THR A 210 8.92 -16.96 -2.25
CA THR A 210 8.10 -15.88 -1.68
C THR A 210 7.74 -16.07 -0.21
N TYR A 211 7.46 -14.96 0.48
CA TYR A 211 7.21 -14.93 1.92
C TYR A 211 6.04 -14.01 2.24
N LEU A 212 5.13 -14.46 3.12
CA LEU A 212 4.02 -13.65 3.63
C LEU A 212 4.22 -13.38 5.12
N THR A 213 4.28 -12.11 5.52
CA THR A 213 4.47 -11.70 6.91
C THR A 213 3.39 -10.72 7.32
N GLN A 214 2.73 -10.99 8.44
CA GLN A 214 1.76 -10.08 9.03
C GLN A 214 2.13 -9.81 10.49
N ASN A 215 2.47 -8.57 10.82
CA ASN A 215 2.77 -8.21 12.22
C ASN A 215 1.87 -7.07 12.65
N VAL A 216 1.23 -7.21 13.80
CA VAL A 216 0.30 -6.21 14.32
C VAL A 216 0.68 -5.85 15.75
N LEU A 217 0.64 -4.56 16.06
CA LEU A 217 0.79 -4.04 17.41
C LEU A 217 -0.53 -3.45 17.89
N MET A 218 -1.06 -3.97 18.99
CA MET A 218 -2.26 -3.42 19.63
C MET A 218 -1.85 -2.55 20.82
N LEU A 219 -2.36 -1.31 20.86
CA LEU A 219 -1.98 -0.35 21.91
C LEU A 219 -2.95 -0.32 23.10
N ASP A 220 -4.04 -1.08 23.02
CA ASP A 220 -4.98 -1.30 24.12
C ASP A 220 -5.73 -2.65 23.97
N LYS A 221 -6.73 -2.84 24.83
CA LYS A 221 -7.56 -4.05 24.89
C LYS A 221 -8.84 -3.94 24.07
N THR A 222 -9.21 -2.76 23.59
CA THR A 222 -10.50 -2.51 22.94
C THR A 222 -10.42 -2.69 21.43
N ALA A 223 -9.25 -2.47 20.84
CA ALA A 223 -8.99 -2.79 19.44
C ALA A 223 -9.17 -4.29 19.12
N LYS A 224 -9.45 -4.58 17.86
CA LYS A 224 -9.56 -5.95 17.34
C LYS A 224 -8.83 -6.09 16.01
N VAL A 225 -7.98 -7.10 15.87
CA VAL A 225 -7.31 -7.39 14.59
C VAL A 225 -7.32 -8.88 14.30
N ASP A 226 -7.79 -9.21 13.10
CA ASP A 226 -7.74 -10.54 12.51
C ASP A 226 -6.67 -10.55 11.40
N ALA A 227 -5.52 -11.17 11.68
CA ALA A 227 -4.45 -11.40 10.70
C ALA A 227 -4.60 -12.79 10.09
N ILE A 228 -4.92 -12.85 8.80
CA ILE A 228 -5.35 -14.06 8.10
C ILE A 228 -4.40 -14.33 6.92
N PRO A 229 -3.28 -15.05 7.15
CA PRO A 229 -2.38 -15.43 6.08
C PRO A 229 -2.87 -16.71 5.40
N HIS A 230 -2.79 -16.76 4.08
CA HIS A 230 -3.19 -17.93 3.30
C HIS A 230 -2.19 -18.20 2.16
N LEU A 231 -1.91 -19.49 1.92
CA LEU A 231 -1.10 -19.99 0.83
C LEU A 231 -1.91 -21.01 0.04
N GLU A 232 -1.94 -20.87 -1.28
CA GLU A 232 -2.44 -21.88 -2.20
C GLU A 232 -1.35 -22.22 -3.21
N ILE A 233 -0.78 -23.42 -3.09
CA ILE A 233 0.37 -23.85 -3.88
C ILE A 233 -0.03 -25.07 -4.70
N LYS A 234 0.04 -24.93 -6.03
CA LYS A 234 -0.37 -25.98 -6.99
C LYS A 234 0.82 -26.66 -7.69
N THR A 235 2.05 -26.37 -7.26
CA THR A 235 3.27 -26.93 -7.84
C THR A 235 4.29 -27.26 -6.75
N ASN A 236 5.21 -28.19 -7.01
CA ASN A 236 6.08 -28.77 -5.98
C ASN A 236 7.40 -28.01 -5.77
N ASP A 237 7.93 -27.41 -6.84
CA ASP A 237 9.23 -26.75 -6.84
C ASP A 237 9.07 -25.29 -6.40
N VAL A 238 8.91 -25.03 -5.11
CA VAL A 238 8.73 -23.68 -4.56
C VAL A 238 9.37 -23.53 -3.19
N LYS A 239 9.72 -22.29 -2.83
CA LYS A 239 10.00 -21.90 -1.45
C LYS A 239 8.98 -20.83 -1.04
N ALA A 240 7.96 -21.26 -0.32
CA ALA A 240 6.93 -20.37 0.19
C ALA A 240 6.73 -20.58 1.68
N SER A 241 6.63 -19.50 2.45
CA SER A 241 6.26 -19.57 3.85
C SER A 241 5.41 -18.37 4.26
N HIS A 242 4.76 -18.49 5.42
CA HIS A 242 4.04 -17.37 6.01
C HIS A 242 4.27 -17.29 7.51
N SER A 243 4.14 -16.08 8.04
CA SER A 243 4.19 -15.79 9.48
C SER A 243 3.15 -14.73 9.83
N ALA A 244 2.53 -14.88 11.00
CA ALA A 244 1.64 -13.88 11.56
C ALA A 244 1.92 -13.73 13.06
N SER A 245 2.03 -12.49 13.53
CA SER A 245 2.18 -12.18 14.95
C SER A 245 1.32 -10.98 15.36
N ILE A 246 0.80 -11.04 16.58
CA ILE A 246 0.09 -9.94 17.23
C ILE A 246 0.76 -9.70 18.56
N ALA A 247 1.32 -8.51 18.74
CA ALA A 247 1.90 -8.04 19.98
C ALA A 247 0.97 -7.01 20.63
N ARG A 248 1.03 -6.90 21.95
CA ARG A 248 0.31 -5.87 22.70
C ARG A 248 1.31 -5.03 23.48
N VAL A 249 1.14 -3.72 23.45
CA VAL A 249 1.83 -2.83 24.40
C VAL A 249 1.06 -2.86 25.71
N THR A 250 1.74 -3.24 26.79
CA THR A 250 1.14 -3.36 28.11
C THR A 250 1.27 -2.07 28.91
N GLU A 251 0.46 -1.92 29.96
CA GLU A 251 0.60 -0.82 30.93
C GLU A 251 1.98 -0.83 31.61
N GLU A 252 2.57 -2.01 31.81
CA GLU A 252 3.90 -2.16 32.39
C GLU A 252 5.00 -1.64 31.45
N ASP A 253 4.86 -1.92 30.15
CA ASP A 253 5.77 -1.38 29.12
C ASP A 253 5.75 0.15 29.13
N LEU A 254 4.56 0.76 29.20
CA LEU A 254 4.40 2.21 29.26
C LEU A 254 4.87 2.79 30.59
N PHE A 255 4.67 2.09 31.71
CA PHE A 255 5.13 2.51 33.02
C PHE A 255 6.66 2.60 33.10
N TYR A 256 7.39 1.68 32.46
CA TYR A 256 8.84 1.74 32.39
C TYR A 256 9.35 3.04 31.74
N PHE A 257 8.73 3.49 30.65
CA PHE A 257 9.04 4.79 30.02
C PHE A 257 8.75 5.97 30.97
N ALA A 258 7.64 5.91 31.71
CA ALA A 258 7.31 6.93 32.70
C ALA A 258 8.40 7.07 33.80
N THR A 259 9.04 5.96 34.22
CA THR A 259 10.16 6.03 35.18
C THR A 259 11.39 6.77 34.64
N ARG A 260 11.50 6.91 33.32
CA ARG A 260 12.54 7.68 32.61
C ARG A 260 12.09 9.10 32.27
N GLY A 261 10.94 9.54 32.75
CA GLY A 261 10.39 10.87 32.50
C GLY A 261 9.74 11.05 31.13
N ILE A 262 9.51 9.96 30.39
CA ILE A 262 8.86 9.98 29.08
C ILE A 262 7.36 9.78 29.32
N ASP A 263 6.54 10.70 28.81
CA ASP A 263 5.10 10.61 28.99
C ASP A 263 4.51 9.45 28.19
N ARG A 264 3.31 9.00 28.60
CA ARG A 264 2.65 7.83 28.01
C ARG A 264 2.39 7.99 26.51
N ARG A 265 2.03 9.19 26.05
CA ARG A 265 1.74 9.46 24.63
C ARG A 265 3.02 9.43 23.82
N GLU A 266 4.08 10.04 24.32
CA GLU A 266 5.41 9.98 23.70
C GLU A 266 5.90 8.53 23.59
N ALA A 267 5.78 7.73 24.65
CA ALA A 267 6.15 6.32 24.65
C ALA A 267 5.36 5.50 23.60
N ARG A 268 4.04 5.71 23.48
CA ARG A 268 3.22 5.09 22.41
C ARG A 268 3.75 5.46 21.04
N GLY A 269 4.02 6.75 20.81
CA GLY A 269 4.60 7.23 19.56
C GLY A 269 5.93 6.56 19.23
N MET A 270 6.80 6.33 20.22
CA MET A 270 8.05 5.60 20.03
C MET A 270 7.83 4.14 19.58
N PHE A 271 6.88 3.44 20.20
CA PHE A 271 6.52 2.07 19.78
C PHE A 271 5.99 2.05 18.34
N VAL A 272 5.05 2.93 18.00
CA VAL A 272 4.46 3.02 16.66
C VAL A 272 5.53 3.31 15.62
N MET A 273 6.35 4.34 15.84
CA MET A 273 7.38 4.75 14.89
C MET A 273 8.49 3.71 14.75
N GLY A 274 8.90 3.06 15.84
CA GLY A 274 9.85 1.96 15.79
C GLY A 274 9.29 0.74 15.04
N PHE A 275 7.98 0.48 15.14
CA PHE A 275 7.34 -0.69 14.56
C PHE A 275 6.96 -0.53 13.08
N LEU A 276 6.40 0.62 12.69
CA LEU A 276 5.95 0.91 11.31
C LEU A 276 7.02 1.61 10.46
N GLY A 277 7.95 2.33 11.10
CA GLY A 277 8.95 3.15 10.41
C GLY A 277 9.95 2.33 9.59
N ASP A 278 10.21 1.08 9.98
CA ASP A 278 11.11 0.20 9.23
C ASP A 278 10.53 -0.15 7.84
N LEU A 279 9.22 -0.41 7.76
CA LEU A 279 8.51 -0.73 6.54
C LEU A 279 8.39 0.50 5.65
N ALA A 280 8.10 1.67 6.24
CA ALA A 280 8.12 2.95 5.54
C ALA A 280 9.52 3.26 4.98
N GLY A 281 10.58 2.81 5.68
CA GLY A 281 11.97 2.89 5.25
C GLY A 281 12.25 2.30 3.86
N LYS A 282 11.46 1.29 3.44
CA LYS A 282 11.60 0.65 2.12
C LYS A 282 11.10 1.52 0.95
N ILE A 283 10.36 2.61 1.20
CA ILE A 283 9.91 3.53 0.15
C ILE A 283 11.13 4.23 -0.46
N GLY A 284 11.31 4.07 -1.77
CA GLY A 284 12.48 4.58 -2.50
C GLY A 284 12.49 6.11 -2.65
N ASP A 285 11.32 6.74 -2.81
CA ASP A 285 11.19 8.20 -2.87
C ASP A 285 11.22 8.83 -1.47
N THR A 286 12.26 9.61 -1.17
CA THR A 286 12.45 10.20 0.16
C THR A 286 11.31 11.17 0.56
N PRO A 287 10.86 12.11 -0.30
CA PRO A 287 9.69 12.93 0.01
C PRO A 287 8.39 12.13 0.25
N ALA A 288 8.11 11.08 -0.53
CA ALA A 288 6.95 10.22 -0.27
C ALA A 288 7.09 9.47 1.06
N ARG A 289 8.28 8.95 1.38
CA ARG A 289 8.57 8.31 2.66
C ARG A 289 8.33 9.27 3.84
N GLU A 290 8.83 10.50 3.74
CA GLU A 290 8.63 11.52 4.77
C GLU A 290 7.15 11.84 4.97
N LYS A 291 6.38 12.00 3.87
CA LYS A 291 4.93 12.18 3.95
C LYS A 291 4.22 11.02 4.65
N VAL A 292 4.60 9.77 4.35
CA VAL A 292 4.03 8.60 5.03
C VAL A 292 4.37 8.60 6.52
N LEU A 293 5.63 8.90 6.89
CA LEU A 293 6.05 8.99 8.29
C LEU A 293 5.32 10.12 9.03
N GLU A 294 5.10 11.26 8.39
CA GLU A 294 4.29 12.36 8.95
C GLU A 294 2.83 11.95 9.16
N ALA A 295 2.23 11.24 8.20
CA ALA A 295 0.87 10.73 8.33
C ALA A 295 0.75 9.70 9.48
N ILE A 296 1.75 8.84 9.67
CA ILE A 296 1.81 7.91 10.81
C ILE A 296 1.89 8.71 12.12
N ARG A 297 2.75 9.72 12.20
CA ARG A 297 2.85 10.60 13.39
C ARG A 297 1.53 11.28 13.72
N ALA A 298 0.80 11.73 12.70
CA ALA A 298 -0.47 12.41 12.89
C ALA A 298 -1.55 11.53 13.54
N LYS A 299 -1.46 10.20 13.45
CA LYS A 299 -2.42 9.27 14.08
C LYS A 299 -2.33 9.27 15.61
N PHE A 300 -1.13 9.24 16.17
CA PHE A 300 -0.93 9.16 17.64
C PHE A 300 -0.64 10.50 18.32
N VAL A 301 -0.58 11.60 17.57
CA VAL A 301 -0.56 12.96 18.14
C VAL A 301 -1.98 13.44 18.49
N LYS A 302 -3.01 12.88 17.84
CA LYS A 302 -4.41 13.23 18.05
C LYS A 302 -5.10 12.45 19.19
N SER A 303 -4.53 11.31 19.64
CA SER A 303 -5.02 10.52 20.79
C SER A 303 -4.45 11.00 22.13
#